data_AF-A0A1Z9N449-F1
#
_entry.id   AF-A0A1Z9N449-F1
#
_cell.length_a   1.000
_cell.length_b   1.000
_cell.length_c   1.000
_cell.angle_alpha   90.00
_cell.angle_beta   90.00
_cell.angle_gamma   90.00
#
_symmetry.space_group_name_H-M   'P 1'
#
loop_
_entity.id
_entity.type
_entity.pdbx_description
1 polymer ?
#
loop_
_entity_poly.entity_id
_entity_poly.type
_entity_poly.pdbx_seq_one_letter_code
_entity_poly.pdbx_strand_id
1 'polypeptide(L)'
;MSLDHRAILKAYPNVKTILDDKTVEIKDADGKNVVIEQSKVDAARVELDKLTYQDQRSREYPDFGTQLDYIYHNGIEKWKTDIVDPVKNKYPKPS
;
A
#
# COMPACT_ATOMS: atom_id res chain seq x y z
N MET A 1 -18.63 1.32 9.72
CA MET A 1 -17.15 1.24 9.61
C MET A 1 -16.89 0.48 8.32
N SER A 2 -16.12 1.04 7.39
CA SER A 2 -15.85 0.31 6.15
C SER A 2 -14.83 -0.79 6.38
N LEU A 3 -15.04 -1.97 5.79
CA LEU A 3 -14.13 -3.11 5.83
C LEU A 3 -12.84 -2.83 5.05
N ASP A 4 -11.70 -3.31 5.57
CA ASP A 4 -10.43 -3.27 4.82
C ASP A 4 -10.39 -4.43 3.81
N HIS A 5 -11.00 -4.21 2.65
CA HIS A 5 -11.13 -5.22 1.60
C HIS A 5 -9.76 -5.78 1.17
N ARG A 6 -8.70 -4.94 1.15
CA ARG A 6 -7.36 -5.37 0.75
C ARG A 6 -6.74 -6.29 1.79
N ALA A 7 -6.87 -5.96 3.07
CA ALA A 7 -6.39 -6.81 4.15
C ALA A 7 -7.16 -8.14 4.22
N ILE A 8 -8.49 -8.12 4.01
CA ILE A 8 -9.32 -9.34 3.96
C ILE A 8 -8.89 -10.26 2.82
N LEU A 9 -8.73 -9.74 1.60
CA LEU A 9 -8.30 -10.53 0.45
C LEU A 9 -6.88 -11.11 0.62
N LYS A 10 -6.01 -10.40 1.34
CA LYS A 10 -4.67 -10.89 1.67
C LYS A 10 -4.70 -12.01 2.72
N ALA A 11 -5.50 -11.85 3.78
CA ALA A 11 -5.64 -12.86 4.83
C ALA A 11 -6.43 -14.10 4.37
N TYR A 12 -7.38 -13.91 3.46
CA TYR A 12 -8.30 -14.94 2.95
C TYR A 12 -8.38 -14.90 1.40
N PRO A 13 -7.38 -15.46 0.69
CA PRO A 13 -7.33 -15.40 -0.78
C PRO A 13 -8.49 -16.10 -1.50
N ASN A 14 -9.20 -16.98 -0.80
CA ASN A 14 -10.39 -17.70 -1.29
C ASN A 14 -11.65 -16.83 -1.31
N VAL A 15 -11.67 -15.70 -0.59
CA VAL A 15 -12.79 -14.75 -0.62
C VAL A 15 -12.88 -14.11 -2.01
N LYS A 16 -14.09 -14.10 -2.57
CA LYS A 16 -14.38 -13.51 -3.89
C LYS A 16 -15.37 -12.36 -3.84
N THR A 17 -16.23 -12.34 -2.83
CA THR A 17 -17.24 -11.30 -2.65
C THR A 17 -17.10 -10.70 -1.26
N ILE A 18 -17.02 -9.37 -1.20
CA ILE A 18 -17.07 -8.58 0.03
C ILE A 18 -18.10 -7.48 -0.20
N LEU A 19 -19.21 -7.55 0.53
CA LEU A 19 -20.27 -6.54 0.52
C LEU A 19 -20.26 -5.84 1.88
N ASP A 20 -20.13 -4.52 1.85
CA ASP A 20 -19.96 -3.65 3.02
C ASP A 20 -21.01 -2.51 3.04
N ASP A 21 -22.18 -2.79 2.46
CA ASP A 21 -23.31 -1.85 2.42
C ASP A 21 -24.23 -2.05 3.64
N LYS A 22 -25.47 -2.51 3.45
CA LYS A 22 -26.45 -2.66 4.54
C LYS A 22 -26.27 -3.92 5.37
N THR A 23 -25.74 -4.98 4.77
CA THR A 23 -25.45 -6.26 5.40
C THR A 23 -24.06 -6.70 4.98
N VAL A 24 -23.20 -6.92 5.97
CA VAL A 24 -21.85 -7.43 5.72
C VAL A 24 -21.94 -8.89 5.26
N GLU A 25 -21.57 -9.15 4.01
CA GLU A 25 -21.49 -10.50 3.45
C GLU A 25 -20.10 -10.74 2.87
N ILE A 26 -19.45 -11.82 3.30
CA ILE A 26 -18.14 -12.24 2.83
C ILE A 26 -18.27 -13.69 2.36
N LYS A 27 -18.09 -13.91 1.05
CA LYS A 27 -18.33 -15.22 0.42
C LYS A 27 -17.09 -15.70 -0.33
N ASP A 28 -16.88 -17.02 -0.30
CA ASP A 28 -15.87 -17.70 -1.11
C ASP A 28 -16.33 -17.88 -2.56
N ALA A 29 -15.51 -18.57 -3.36
CA ALA A 29 -15.80 -18.85 -4.77
C ALA A 29 -17.06 -19.71 -4.98
N ASP A 30 -17.47 -20.49 -3.97
CA ASP A 30 -18.64 -21.37 -4.01
C ASP A 30 -19.89 -20.65 -3.47
N GLY A 31 -19.78 -19.36 -3.12
CA GLY A 31 -20.88 -18.56 -2.57
C GLY A 31 -21.18 -18.85 -1.09
N LYS A 32 -20.33 -19.62 -0.40
CA LYS A 32 -20.47 -19.94 1.02
C LYS A 32 -19.91 -18.81 1.87
N ASN A 33 -20.60 -18.50 2.97
CA ASN A 33 -20.17 -17.47 3.91
C ASN A 33 -18.85 -17.87 4.59
N VAL A 34 -17.88 -16.95 4.58
CA VAL A 34 -16.58 -17.11 5.21
C VAL A 34 -16.59 -16.35 6.53
N VAL A 35 -16.24 -17.04 7.62
CA VAL A 35 -16.05 -16.41 8.92
C VAL A 35 -14.65 -15.79 8.95
N ILE A 36 -14.59 -14.48 9.19
CA ILE A 36 -13.36 -13.71 9.23
C ILE A 36 -12.94 -13.47 10.68
N GLU A 37 -11.68 -13.79 10.98
CA GLU A 37 -11.03 -13.48 12.25
C GLU A 37 -10.35 -12.12 12.11
N GLN A 38 -10.78 -11.14 12.93
CA GLN A 38 -10.25 -9.78 12.86
C GLN A 38 -8.73 -9.72 13.07
N SER A 39 -8.17 -10.59 13.92
CA SER A 39 -6.72 -10.66 14.17
C SER A 39 -5.90 -10.99 12.92
N LYS A 40 -6.42 -11.84 12.02
CA LYS A 40 -5.77 -12.17 10.74
C LYS A 40 -5.84 -11.00 9.76
N VAL A 41 -6.96 -10.27 9.74
CA VAL A 41 -7.11 -9.05 8.95
C VAL A 41 -6.17 -7.95 9.46
N ASP A 42 -6.05 -7.80 10.78
CA ASP A 42 -5.15 -6.82 11.40
C ASP A 42 -3.68 -7.12 11.08
N ALA A 43 -3.27 -8.39 11.16
CA ALA A 43 -1.94 -8.81 10.75
C ALA A 43 -1.67 -8.52 9.26
N ALA A 44 -2.63 -8.85 8.39
CA ALA A 44 -2.51 -8.57 6.95
C ALA A 44 -2.45 -7.07 6.65
N ARG A 45 -3.22 -6.25 7.37
CA ARG A 45 -3.19 -4.79 7.30
C ARG A 45 -1.82 -4.25 7.70
N VAL A 46 -1.26 -4.68 8.83
CA VAL A 46 0.10 -4.27 9.25
C VAL A 46 1.12 -4.57 8.16
N GLU A 47 1.04 -5.73 7.51
CA GLU A 47 1.95 -6.05 6.41
C GLU A 47 1.70 -5.23 5.14
N LEU A 48 0.46 -4.84 4.84
CA LEU A 48 0.13 -3.97 3.70
C LEU A 48 0.54 -2.52 3.97
N ASP A 49 0.38 -2.05 5.20
CA ASP A 49 0.84 -0.76 5.65
C ASP A 49 2.36 -0.65 5.51
N LYS A 50 3.09 -1.77 5.67
CA LYS A 50 4.51 -1.83 5.33
C LYS A 50 4.84 -1.52 3.89
N LEU A 51 3.88 -1.53 2.96
CA LEU A 51 4.08 -1.23 1.54
C LEU A 51 3.54 0.14 1.14
N THR A 52 2.74 0.80 1.99
CA THR A 52 2.10 2.10 1.67
C THR A 52 3.09 3.19 1.28
N TYR A 53 4.27 3.19 1.91
CA TYR A 53 5.34 4.14 1.60
C TYR A 53 5.77 4.10 0.12
N GLN A 54 5.63 2.95 -0.56
CA GLN A 54 6.06 2.81 -1.95
C GLN A 54 5.19 3.66 -2.88
N ASP A 55 3.87 3.56 -2.72
CA ASP A 55 2.90 4.34 -3.52
C ASP A 55 3.04 5.84 -3.21
N GLN A 56 3.18 6.19 -1.93
CA GLN A 56 3.36 7.58 -1.50
C GLN A 56 4.62 8.21 -2.11
N ARG A 57 5.77 7.51 -2.07
CA ARG A 57 7.00 7.99 -2.69
C ARG A 57 6.88 8.08 -4.21
N SER A 58 6.25 7.09 -4.84
CA SER A 58 6.05 7.08 -6.30
C SER A 58 5.24 8.28 -6.80
N ARG A 59 4.28 8.77 -6.00
CA ARG A 59 3.46 9.94 -6.35
C ARG A 59 4.20 11.27 -6.16
N GLU A 60 5.24 11.29 -5.32
CA GLU A 60 5.94 12.51 -4.92
C GLU A 60 7.25 12.71 -5.67
N TYR A 61 7.85 11.62 -6.16
CA TYR A 61 9.00 11.76 -7.05
C TYR A 61 8.59 12.44 -8.37
N PRO A 62 9.41 13.36 -8.89
CA PRO A 62 9.24 13.86 -10.24
C PRO A 62 9.42 12.74 -11.26
N ASP A 63 9.02 12.96 -12.51
CA ASP A 63 9.20 11.97 -13.57
C ASP A 63 10.68 11.64 -13.81
N PHE A 64 10.95 10.49 -14.44
CA PHE A 64 12.31 10.04 -14.67
C PHE A 64 13.14 10.98 -15.53
N GLY A 65 12.53 11.70 -16.49
CA GLY A 65 13.23 12.66 -17.34
C GLY A 65 13.80 13.81 -16.51
N THR A 66 12.93 14.42 -15.67
CA THR A 66 13.34 15.47 -14.73
C THR A 66 14.44 14.99 -13.77
N GLN A 67 14.34 13.76 -13.26
CA GLN A 67 15.37 13.22 -12.37
C GLN A 67 16.70 13.00 -13.07
N LEU A 68 16.70 12.42 -14.27
CA LEU A 68 17.92 12.15 -15.04
C LEU A 68 18.60 13.45 -15.48
N ASP A 69 17.82 14.45 -15.91
CA ASP A 69 18.32 15.78 -16.25
C ASP A 69 18.92 16.49 -15.02
N TYR A 70 18.24 16.41 -13.87
CA TYR A 70 18.76 16.95 -12.64
C TYR A 70 20.09 16.31 -12.24
N ILE A 71 20.20 14.97 -12.35
CA ILE A 71 21.45 14.23 -12.09
C ILE A 71 22.55 14.68 -13.05
N TYR A 72 22.25 14.88 -14.33
CA TYR A 72 23.23 15.33 -15.33
C TYR A 72 23.83 16.69 -14.96
N HIS A 73 23.00 17.64 -14.53
CA HIS A 73 23.44 19.00 -14.22
C HIS A 73 24.03 19.18 -12.81
N ASN A 74 23.54 18.43 -11.83
CA ASN A 74 23.84 18.65 -10.41
C ASN A 74 24.61 17.50 -9.74
N GLY A 75 24.69 16.34 -10.40
CA GLY A 75 25.30 15.13 -9.87
C GLY A 75 24.39 14.33 -8.94
N ILE A 76 24.81 13.09 -8.67
CA ILE A 76 24.03 12.12 -7.89
C ILE A 76 23.87 12.51 -6.42
N GLU A 77 24.86 13.19 -5.85
CA GLU A 77 24.82 13.57 -4.43
C GLU A 77 23.74 14.63 -4.17
N LYS A 78 23.66 15.67 -5.01
CA LYS A 78 22.58 16.66 -4.93
C LYS A 78 21.21 16.05 -5.23
N TRP A 79 21.12 15.12 -6.18
CA TRP A 79 19.86 14.42 -6.46
C TRP A 79 19.34 13.67 -5.22
N LYS A 80 20.23 13.02 -4.46
CA LYS A 80 19.85 12.36 -3.20
C LYS A 80 19.31 13.37 -2.18
N THR A 81 20.06 14.44 -1.91
CA THR A 81 19.71 15.41 -0.86
C THR A 81 18.47 16.22 -1.19
N ASP A 82 18.27 16.57 -2.46
CA ASP A 82 17.24 17.54 -2.86
C ASP A 82 15.94 16.85 -3.28
N ILE A 83 16.02 15.63 -3.84
CA ILE A 83 14.85 14.90 -4.37
C ILE A 83 14.54 13.66 -3.53
N VAL A 84 15.54 12.83 -3.23
CA VAL A 84 15.30 11.51 -2.62
C VAL A 84 15.03 11.59 -1.12
N ASP A 85 15.91 12.26 -0.38
CA ASP A 85 15.88 12.29 1.08
C ASP A 85 14.62 12.96 1.64
N PRO A 86 14.14 14.11 1.11
CA PRO A 86 12.90 14.72 1.59
C PRO A 86 11.69 13.78 1.46
N VAL A 87 11.59 13.08 0.34
CA VAL A 87 10.50 12.13 0.07
C VAL A 87 10.60 10.90 0.98
N LYS A 88 11.81 10.36 1.19
CA LYS A 88 12.02 9.21 2.10
C LYS A 88 11.82 9.57 3.57
N ASN A 89 12.17 10.80 3.97
CA ASN A 89 11.95 11.30 5.33
C ASN A 89 10.47 11.55 5.59
N LYS A 90 9.72 12.04 4.60
CA LYS A 90 8.27 12.22 4.69
C LYS A 90 7.53 10.87 4.74
N TYR A 91 8.01 9.87 4.01
CA TYR A 91 7.42 8.53 3.94
C TYR A 91 8.46 7.46 4.30
N PRO A 92 8.82 7.29 5.57
CA PRO A 92 9.85 6.35 5.98
C PRO A 92 9.44 4.91 5.67
N LYS A 93 10.44 4.05 5.41
CA LYS A 93 10.19 2.61 5.26
C LYS A 93 9.98 2.05 6.67
N PRO A 94 8.82 1.46 6.99
CA PRO A 94 8.61 0.82 8.29
C PRO A 94 9.57 -0.36 8.46
N SER A 95 10.04 -0.56 9.70
CA SER A 95 11.01 -1.61 10.06
C SER A 95 10.37 -3.00 10.23
#